data_AF-A0A959UED4-F1
#
_entry.id   AF-A0A959UED4-F1
#
_cell.length_a   1.000
_cell.length_b   1.000
_cell.length_c   1.000
_cell.angle_alpha   90.00
_cell.angle_beta   90.00
_cell.angle_gamma   90.00
#
_symmetry.space_group_name_H-M   'P 1'
#
loop_
_entity.id
_entity.type
_entity.pdbx_description
1 polymer ?
#
loop_
_entity_poly.entity_id
_entity_poly.type
_entity_poly.pdbx_seq_one_letter_code
_entity_poly.pdbx_strand_id
1 'polypeptide(L)'
;MEGIYMNEKPVSNSEVDQFIKEFLNSDFNNPPLNYSEMKNLYFEKFRILTTPTIFLEKEIRQSLSIFRARPASKFENRDHFDYTKFGAPKNSIELGFGRCNWKGQAVFYGSDNALSSIQEAKEEYKDGNEFYVGEWEFLEHELNNPIASSILLSEKIPNGNPWKVFSKKLDEFYENSKIQELQTNKYLNKRLADMFVEANEKQYKATAFIADYFLFQMNVQRPKEIICPLLIYPGIKSKLFSMNFAIHPDFAREYMNLTRIYKIRITEKKSESARIELLMLGIVDNDKKIDYYEVQPNLDNLLQRLEYVKCECGKKYSFVELSNIEIIKQGTVITRAALIHWFIDQNENELTDFENYIPFPKTEMRVGLELSFNKTIEGITIRDGETEHSNLSMKMKVVVPIKYVPNLQTVY
;
A
#
# COMPACT_ATOMS: atom_id res chain seq x y z
N MET A 1 30.13 3.59 5.03
CA MET A 1 29.78 5.00 5.31
C MET A 1 30.99 5.83 4.96
N GLU A 2 31.00 6.47 3.80
CA GLU A 2 32.07 7.39 3.39
C GLU A 2 31.58 8.84 3.51
N GLY A 3 32.38 9.69 4.15
CA GLY A 3 32.32 11.15 4.07
C GLY A 3 31.09 11.84 4.68
N ILE A 4 30.97 11.88 6.01
CA ILE A 4 30.15 12.92 6.66
C ILE A 4 30.97 14.21 6.59
N TYR A 5 30.65 15.11 5.65
CA TYR A 5 31.21 16.46 5.65
C TYR A 5 30.68 17.21 6.88
N MET A 6 31.57 17.55 7.81
CA MET A 6 31.20 18.15 9.08
C MET A 6 31.06 19.67 8.94
N ASN A 7 30.02 20.24 9.53
CA ASN A 7 29.92 21.68 9.73
C ASN A 7 30.89 22.08 10.85
N GLU A 8 31.59 23.21 10.68
CA GLU A 8 32.49 23.73 11.72
C GLU A 8 31.75 24.12 13.01
N LYS A 9 30.42 24.32 12.90
CA LYS A 9 29.53 24.58 14.04
C LYS A 9 28.22 23.81 13.85
N PRO A 10 27.77 23.02 14.84
CA PRO A 10 26.49 22.33 14.77
C PRO A 10 25.33 23.33 14.73
N VAL A 11 24.34 23.06 13.86
CA VAL A 11 23.12 23.85 13.75
C VAL A 11 22.21 23.52 14.94
N SER A 12 21.66 24.53 15.61
CA SER A 12 20.77 24.32 16.76
C SER A 12 19.37 23.86 16.32
N ASN A 13 18.61 23.25 17.24
CA ASN A 13 17.23 22.85 16.95
C ASN A 13 16.34 24.05 16.58
N SER A 14 16.53 25.21 17.21
CA SER A 14 15.76 26.42 16.87
C SER A 14 16.09 26.93 15.46
N GLU A 15 17.36 26.81 15.03
CA GLU A 15 17.77 27.14 13.68
C GLU A 15 17.21 26.16 12.65
N VAL A 16 17.10 24.87 12.99
CA VAL A 16 16.41 23.87 12.17
C VAL A 16 14.94 24.25 12.02
N ASP A 17 14.22 24.52 13.11
CA ASP A 17 12.80 24.89 13.05
C ASP A 17 12.55 26.17 12.25
N GLN A 18 13.39 27.19 12.45
CA GLN A 18 13.33 28.43 11.68
C GLN A 18 13.53 28.14 10.19
N PHE A 19 14.56 27.36 9.84
CA PHE A 19 14.80 26.97 8.46
C PHE A 19 13.60 26.23 7.87
N ILE A 20 13.05 25.23 8.55
CA ILE A 20 11.94 24.41 8.01
C ILE A 20 10.74 25.31 7.71
N LYS A 21 10.47 26.29 8.58
CA LYS A 21 9.42 27.29 8.37
C LYS A 21 9.72 28.18 7.15
N GLU A 22 10.94 28.67 6.99
CA GLU A 22 11.35 29.48 5.83
C GLU A 22 11.28 28.66 4.53
N PHE A 23 11.78 27.43 4.57
CA PHE A 23 11.86 26.51 3.45
C PHE A 23 10.48 26.08 2.95
N LEU A 24 9.55 25.75 3.85
CA LEU A 24 8.14 25.48 3.50
C LEU A 24 7.42 26.70 2.92
N ASN A 25 7.83 27.91 3.32
CA ASN A 25 7.20 29.15 2.85
C ASN A 25 7.87 29.75 1.61
N SER A 26 8.95 29.14 1.11
CA SER A 26 9.66 29.57 -0.11
C SER A 26 8.76 29.62 -1.35
N ASP A 27 7.67 28.85 -1.35
CA ASP A 27 6.65 28.83 -2.39
C ASP A 27 5.76 30.08 -2.42
N PHE A 28 5.68 30.80 -1.31
CA PHE A 28 4.93 32.05 -1.20
C PHE A 28 5.78 33.28 -1.53
N ASN A 29 7.07 33.10 -1.84
CA ASN A 29 7.93 34.17 -2.31
C ASN A 29 7.45 34.67 -3.69
N ASN A 30 7.73 35.94 -4.00
CA ASN A 30 7.44 36.52 -5.31
C ASN A 30 8.73 37.05 -5.95
N PRO A 31 9.37 36.31 -6.89
CA PRO A 31 8.93 35.02 -7.44
C PRO A 31 9.22 33.82 -6.52
N PRO A 32 8.52 32.68 -6.67
CA PRO A 32 8.81 31.44 -5.94
C PRO A 32 10.19 30.88 -6.29
N LEU A 33 10.94 30.37 -5.30
CA LEU A 33 12.32 29.91 -5.50
C LEU A 33 12.42 28.74 -6.49
N ASN A 34 13.26 28.82 -7.51
CA ASN A 34 13.52 27.73 -8.45
C ASN A 34 14.38 26.60 -7.80
N TYR A 35 14.64 25.52 -8.55
CA TYR A 35 15.37 24.35 -8.01
C TYR A 35 16.76 24.72 -7.48
N SER A 36 17.52 25.54 -8.22
CA SER A 36 18.86 25.95 -7.83
C SER A 36 18.85 26.84 -6.59
N GLU A 37 17.85 27.72 -6.47
CA GLU A 37 17.68 28.58 -5.30
C GLU A 37 17.29 27.76 -4.06
N MET A 38 16.38 26.79 -4.20
CA MET A 38 16.03 25.84 -3.14
C MET A 38 17.25 25.02 -2.69
N LYS A 39 18.05 24.56 -3.67
CA LYS A 39 19.31 23.86 -3.40
C LYS A 39 20.26 24.73 -2.60
N ASN A 40 20.52 25.97 -3.05
CA ASN A 40 21.42 26.88 -2.35
C ASN A 40 20.92 27.17 -0.93
N LEU A 41 19.63 27.51 -0.78
CA LEU A 41 19.01 27.76 0.53
C LEU A 41 19.19 26.57 1.49
N TYR A 42 18.98 25.34 1.01
CA TYR A 42 19.17 24.14 1.82
C TYR A 42 20.64 23.91 2.20
N PHE A 43 21.53 23.91 1.21
CA PHE A 43 22.93 23.51 1.39
C PHE A 43 23.81 24.59 2.03
N GLU A 44 23.44 25.86 1.94
CA GLU A 44 24.04 26.92 2.75
C GLU A 44 23.83 26.66 4.25
N LYS A 45 22.67 26.10 4.64
CA LYS A 45 22.34 25.85 6.05
C LYS A 45 22.85 24.51 6.57
N PHE A 46 22.63 23.40 5.85
CA PHE A 46 22.92 22.06 6.36
C PHE A 46 24.15 21.39 5.75
N ARG A 47 24.73 21.93 4.66
CA ARG A 47 25.85 21.40 3.84
C ARG A 47 25.68 19.98 3.30
N ILE A 48 24.88 19.13 3.94
CA ILE A 48 24.54 17.78 3.54
C ILE A 48 23.06 17.52 3.84
N LEU A 49 22.40 16.79 2.96
CA LEU A 49 21.07 16.24 3.22
C LEU A 49 21.27 14.80 3.68
N THR A 50 21.43 14.60 4.99
CA THR A 50 21.53 13.26 5.57
C THR A 50 20.14 12.75 5.91
N THR A 51 19.59 11.89 5.04
CA THR A 51 18.64 10.88 5.53
C THR A 51 19.41 9.63 5.92
N PRO A 52 18.95 8.94 6.98
CA PRO A 52 19.38 7.58 7.18
C PRO A 52 18.98 6.76 5.96
N THR A 53 19.96 6.08 5.38
CA THR A 53 19.71 5.07 4.34
C THR A 53 19.48 3.76 5.06
N ILE A 54 18.29 3.19 4.90
CA ILE A 54 18.00 1.83 5.34
C ILE A 54 18.19 0.88 4.17
N PHE A 55 18.60 -0.34 4.44
CA PHE A 55 18.66 -1.40 3.45
C PHE A 55 17.45 -2.30 3.66
N LEU A 56 16.61 -2.43 2.64
CA LEU A 56 15.48 -3.35 2.70
C LEU A 56 16.01 -4.78 2.62
N GLU A 57 15.91 -5.50 3.74
CA GLU A 57 16.29 -6.91 3.84
C GLU A 57 15.43 -7.78 2.91
N LYS A 58 15.95 -8.95 2.55
CA LYS A 58 15.31 -9.85 1.58
C LYS A 58 13.90 -10.24 1.99
N GLU A 59 13.69 -10.55 3.27
CA GLU A 59 12.42 -11.01 3.83
C GLU A 59 11.35 -9.91 3.71
N ILE A 60 11.75 -8.65 3.96
CA ILE A 60 10.86 -7.50 3.77
C ILE A 60 10.55 -7.31 2.29
N ARG A 61 11.55 -7.36 1.40
CA ARG A 61 11.33 -7.20 -0.05
C ARG A 61 10.40 -8.26 -0.63
N GLN A 62 10.52 -9.51 -0.15
CA GLN A 62 9.69 -10.64 -0.60
C GLN A 62 8.24 -10.58 -0.10
N SER A 63 7.98 -9.86 1.00
CA SER A 63 6.64 -9.72 1.58
C SER A 63 5.98 -8.38 1.27
N LEU A 64 6.74 -7.41 0.74
CA LEU A 64 6.27 -6.06 0.47
C LEU A 64 5.66 -5.97 -0.94
N SER A 65 4.34 -5.88 -0.99
CA SER A 65 3.60 -5.43 -2.17
C SER A 65 3.46 -3.90 -2.17
N ILE A 66 3.67 -3.28 -3.33
CA ILE A 66 3.47 -1.85 -3.54
C ILE A 66 2.27 -1.65 -4.46
N PHE A 67 1.24 -1.01 -3.93
CA PHE A 67 0.00 -0.76 -4.63
C PHE A 67 -0.01 0.64 -5.24
N ARG A 68 -0.44 0.72 -6.50
CA ARG A 68 -0.65 1.98 -7.20
C ARG A 68 -2.05 2.03 -7.79
N ALA A 69 -2.86 2.95 -7.30
CA ALA A 69 -4.18 3.21 -7.86
C ALA A 69 -4.15 4.29 -8.95
N ARG A 70 -4.98 4.10 -9.97
CA ARG A 70 -5.27 5.09 -11.00
C ARG A 70 -6.79 5.12 -11.25
N PRO A 71 -7.42 6.29 -11.32
CA PRO A 71 -8.84 6.38 -11.67
C PRO A 71 -9.09 5.76 -13.04
N ALA A 72 -10.15 4.96 -13.17
CA ALA A 72 -10.52 4.32 -14.43
C ALA A 72 -10.81 5.35 -15.54
N SER A 73 -11.29 6.54 -15.16
CA SER A 73 -11.50 7.68 -16.06
C SER A 73 -10.23 8.18 -16.77
N LYS A 74 -9.04 7.79 -16.30
CA LYS A 74 -7.75 8.13 -16.91
C LYS A 74 -7.22 7.06 -17.86
N PHE A 75 -7.98 5.98 -18.09
CA PHE A 75 -7.66 4.96 -19.09
C PHE A 75 -8.57 5.15 -20.30
N GLU A 76 -7.97 5.22 -21.49
CA GLU A 76 -8.71 5.10 -22.74
C GLU A 76 -9.09 3.62 -22.96
N ASN A 77 -10.04 3.35 -23.87
CA ASN A 77 -10.69 2.03 -24.03
C ASN A 77 -9.74 0.82 -23.99
N ARG A 78 -8.52 0.92 -24.53
CA ARG A 78 -7.56 -0.19 -24.57
C ARG A 78 -6.35 -0.03 -23.64
N ASP A 79 -6.23 1.09 -22.95
CA ASP A 79 -5.08 1.38 -22.09
C ASP A 79 -4.95 0.39 -20.92
N HIS A 80 -6.05 -0.22 -20.49
CA HIS A 80 -6.02 -1.18 -19.39
C HIS A 80 -5.33 -2.51 -19.77
N PHE A 81 -5.17 -2.82 -21.06
CA PHE A 81 -4.36 -3.96 -21.49
C PHE A 81 -2.87 -3.62 -21.66
N ASP A 82 -2.50 -2.34 -21.56
CA ASP A 82 -1.10 -1.90 -21.68
C ASP A 82 -0.46 -1.84 -20.29
N TYR A 83 0.38 -2.83 -20.00
CA TYR A 83 1.21 -2.91 -18.79
C TYR A 83 1.88 -1.59 -18.42
N THR A 84 2.38 -0.86 -19.42
CA THR A 84 3.14 0.38 -19.18
C THR A 84 2.28 1.50 -18.61
N LYS A 85 0.96 1.45 -18.80
CA LYS A 85 0.00 2.42 -18.24
C LYS A 85 -0.14 2.29 -16.73
N PHE A 86 0.25 1.18 -16.12
CA PHE A 86 0.25 1.03 -14.66
C PHE A 86 1.57 1.51 -14.02
N GLY A 87 2.62 1.69 -14.82
CA GLY A 87 3.95 2.12 -14.39
C GLY A 87 4.08 3.63 -14.14
N ALA A 88 5.32 4.10 -13.94
CA ALA A 88 5.63 5.52 -13.84
C ALA A 88 5.19 6.28 -15.11
N PRO A 89 4.71 7.53 -14.99
CA PRO A 89 4.48 8.35 -16.18
C PRO A 89 5.80 8.59 -16.93
N LYS A 90 5.73 8.84 -18.24
CA LYS A 90 6.92 9.21 -19.02
C LYS A 90 7.38 10.61 -18.61
N ASN A 91 8.70 10.83 -18.58
CA ASN A 91 9.30 12.16 -18.31
C ASN A 91 8.86 13.25 -19.31
N SER A 92 8.35 12.86 -20.47
CA SER A 92 7.84 13.78 -21.50
C SER A 92 6.50 14.43 -21.14
N ILE A 93 5.82 13.98 -20.09
CA ILE A 93 4.55 14.55 -19.64
C ILE A 93 4.85 15.69 -18.67
N GLU A 94 4.31 16.87 -18.91
CA GLU A 94 4.42 17.98 -17.97
C GLU A 94 3.60 17.66 -16.72
N LEU A 95 4.28 17.14 -15.69
CA LEU A 95 3.70 16.91 -14.37
C LEU A 95 3.86 18.17 -13.54
N GLY A 96 2.78 18.59 -12.87
CA GLY A 96 2.84 19.65 -11.85
C GLY A 96 3.61 19.21 -10.60
N PHE A 97 3.60 20.04 -9.56
CA PHE A 97 4.18 19.66 -8.27
C PHE A 97 3.25 18.72 -7.50
N GLY A 98 3.87 17.74 -6.86
CA GLY A 98 3.27 16.81 -5.92
C GLY A 98 4.26 16.58 -4.79
N ARG A 99 3.86 15.85 -3.74
CA ARG A 99 4.66 15.79 -2.50
C ARG A 99 6.10 15.32 -2.71
N CYS A 100 6.32 14.49 -3.72
CA CYS A 100 7.63 13.90 -4.03
C CYS A 100 8.04 14.07 -5.51
N ASN A 101 7.30 14.84 -6.31
CA ASN A 101 7.61 15.01 -7.72
C ASN A 101 7.85 16.48 -8.00
N TRP A 102 9.07 16.76 -8.42
CA TRP A 102 9.42 18.06 -8.96
C TRP A 102 8.77 18.23 -10.34
N LYS A 103 8.45 19.48 -10.70
CA LYS A 103 7.83 19.77 -12.00
C LYS A 103 8.71 19.20 -13.14
N GLY A 104 8.11 18.38 -14.00
CA GLY A 104 8.79 17.72 -15.12
C GLY A 104 9.62 16.48 -14.78
N GLN A 105 9.63 16.02 -13.51
CA GLN A 105 10.28 14.78 -13.10
C GLN A 105 9.23 13.73 -12.74
N ALA A 106 9.24 12.60 -13.46
CA ALA A 106 8.32 11.51 -13.18
C ALA A 106 8.80 10.68 -11.99
N VAL A 107 7.85 10.25 -11.18
CA VAL A 107 8.10 9.35 -10.04
C VAL A 107 7.06 8.23 -10.10
N PHE A 108 7.48 7.01 -9.79
CA PHE A 108 6.54 5.93 -9.51
C PHE A 108 6.00 6.12 -8.10
N TYR A 109 4.71 6.40 -7.98
CA TYR A 109 4.03 6.51 -6.69
C TYR A 109 3.26 5.24 -6.35
N GLY A 110 3.39 4.78 -5.12
CA GLY A 110 2.59 3.70 -4.58
C GLY A 110 2.43 3.80 -3.05
N SER A 111 1.76 2.81 -2.47
CA SER A 111 1.63 2.62 -1.03
C SER A 111 1.77 1.14 -0.68
N ASP A 112 2.17 0.82 0.54
CA ASP A 112 2.10 -0.55 1.09
C ASP A 112 0.66 -1.04 1.32
N ASN A 113 -0.34 -0.18 1.09
CA ASN A 113 -1.74 -0.52 1.25
C ASN A 113 -2.57 -0.06 0.04
N ALA A 114 -3.39 -0.96 -0.50
CA ALA A 114 -4.23 -0.70 -1.67
C ALA A 114 -5.22 0.43 -1.43
N LEU A 115 -5.95 0.43 -0.30
CA LEU A 115 -6.92 1.48 0.03
C LEU A 115 -6.25 2.85 0.15
N SER A 116 -5.12 2.92 0.83
CA SER A 116 -4.33 4.16 0.93
C SER A 116 -3.94 4.70 -0.44
N SER A 117 -3.52 3.83 -1.37
CA SER A 117 -3.18 4.24 -2.74
C SER A 117 -4.39 4.85 -3.48
N ILE A 118 -5.60 4.34 -3.24
CA ILE A 118 -6.85 4.87 -3.80
C ILE A 118 -7.18 6.23 -3.16
N GLN A 119 -7.07 6.35 -1.84
CA GLN A 119 -7.37 7.59 -1.11
C GLN A 119 -6.46 8.77 -1.51
N GLU A 120 -5.22 8.48 -1.90
CA GLU A 120 -4.27 9.49 -2.42
C GLU A 120 -4.68 10.07 -3.79
N ALA A 121 -5.67 9.48 -4.48
CA ALA A 121 -6.25 10.05 -5.70
C ALA A 121 -7.22 11.24 -5.46
N LYS A 122 -7.34 11.71 -4.20
CA LYS A 122 -8.02 12.95 -3.78
C LYS A 122 -9.43 13.09 -4.36
N GLU A 123 -9.61 13.96 -5.36
CA GLU A 123 -10.89 14.31 -5.97
C GLU A 123 -11.58 13.13 -6.63
N GLU A 124 -10.86 12.06 -6.94
CA GLU A 124 -11.43 10.87 -7.55
C GLU A 124 -11.89 9.84 -6.49
N TYR A 125 -11.51 10.01 -5.21
CA TYR A 125 -11.94 9.13 -4.12
C TYR A 125 -13.38 9.49 -3.69
N LYS A 126 -14.37 9.01 -4.43
CA LYS A 126 -15.81 9.30 -4.31
C LYS A 126 -16.64 8.04 -4.59
N ASP A 127 -17.87 7.98 -4.06
CA ASP A 127 -18.80 6.88 -4.32
C ASP A 127 -19.10 6.75 -5.81
N GLY A 128 -19.23 5.51 -6.28
CA GLY A 128 -19.46 5.16 -7.68
C GLY A 128 -18.21 5.22 -8.56
N ASN A 129 -17.13 5.88 -8.13
CA ASN A 129 -15.91 5.95 -8.94
C ASN A 129 -15.19 4.61 -9.01
N GLU A 130 -14.64 4.33 -10.19
CA GLU A 130 -13.87 3.12 -10.47
C GLU A 130 -12.37 3.40 -10.51
N PHE A 131 -11.59 2.44 -10.05
CA PHE A 131 -10.13 2.50 -10.05
C PHE A 131 -9.55 1.21 -10.62
N TYR A 132 -8.40 1.35 -11.27
CA TYR A 132 -7.47 0.25 -11.41
C TYR A 132 -6.37 0.36 -10.37
N VAL A 133 -6.16 -0.71 -9.60
CA VAL A 133 -5.11 -0.81 -8.59
C VAL A 133 -4.12 -1.86 -9.04
N GLY A 134 -2.91 -1.43 -9.40
CA GLY A 134 -1.82 -2.35 -9.71
C GLY A 134 -1.06 -2.74 -8.46
N GLU A 135 -0.83 -4.04 -8.28
CA GLU A 135 0.04 -4.60 -7.25
C GLU A 135 1.41 -4.90 -7.86
N TRP A 136 2.44 -4.30 -7.28
CA TRP A 136 3.82 -4.40 -7.75
C TRP A 136 4.69 -5.07 -6.70
N GLU A 137 5.57 -5.97 -7.16
CA GLU A 137 6.53 -6.69 -6.33
C GLU A 137 7.95 -6.46 -6.87
N PHE A 138 8.97 -6.64 -6.04
CA PHE A 138 10.36 -6.55 -6.48
C PHE A 138 10.80 -7.82 -7.22
N LEU A 139 11.58 -7.67 -8.29
CA LEU A 139 12.19 -8.77 -9.02
C LEU A 139 13.42 -9.30 -8.26
N GLU A 140 13.17 -10.14 -7.25
CA GLU A 140 14.22 -10.58 -6.30
C GLU A 140 15.41 -11.25 -6.96
N HIS A 141 15.20 -12.04 -8.01
CA HIS A 141 16.27 -12.75 -8.73
C HIS A 141 17.21 -11.80 -9.49
N GLU A 142 16.78 -10.56 -9.73
CA GLU A 142 17.59 -9.53 -10.37
C GLU A 142 18.33 -8.64 -9.35
N LEU A 143 17.95 -8.76 -8.07
CA LEU A 143 18.48 -7.96 -6.98
C LEU A 143 19.47 -8.77 -6.15
N ASN A 144 20.70 -8.87 -6.63
CA ASN A 144 21.81 -9.49 -5.89
C ASN A 144 22.27 -8.66 -4.67
N ASN A 145 21.85 -7.40 -4.58
CA ASN A 145 22.22 -6.45 -3.53
C ASN A 145 20.97 -5.96 -2.78
N PRO A 146 21.12 -5.61 -1.49
CA PRO A 146 20.04 -4.97 -0.75
C PRO A 146 19.68 -3.62 -1.37
N ILE A 147 18.39 -3.29 -1.38
CA ILE A 147 17.91 -2.00 -1.88
C ILE A 147 18.11 -0.94 -0.80
N ALA A 148 18.99 0.04 -1.06
CA ALA A 148 19.08 1.23 -0.23
C ALA A 148 17.82 2.10 -0.41
N SER A 149 17.23 2.56 0.69
CA SER A 149 16.04 3.39 0.71
C SER A 149 16.23 4.56 1.67
N SER A 150 15.82 5.74 1.24
CA SER A 150 15.68 6.91 2.11
C SER A 150 14.35 6.79 2.83
N ILE A 151 14.37 7.00 4.14
CA ILE A 151 13.16 6.89 4.95
C ILE A 151 12.93 8.18 5.75
N LEU A 152 11.70 8.68 5.68
CA LEU A 152 11.23 9.84 6.41
C LEU A 152 10.11 9.39 7.34
N LEU A 153 10.45 8.94 8.54
CA LEU A 153 9.46 8.53 9.54
C LEU A 153 9.19 9.67 10.52
N SER A 154 7.95 10.17 10.51
CA SER A 154 7.49 11.11 11.53
C SER A 154 7.30 10.37 12.86
N GLU A 155 7.61 11.04 13.97
CA GLU A 155 7.32 10.51 15.30
C GLU A 155 5.81 10.29 15.52
N LYS A 156 4.97 11.00 14.74
CA LYS A 156 3.50 10.95 14.78
C LYS A 156 2.92 9.65 14.24
N ILE A 157 3.72 8.79 13.61
CA ILE A 157 3.25 7.47 13.15
C ILE A 157 2.77 6.65 14.36
N PRO A 158 1.54 6.09 14.32
CA PRO A 158 0.96 5.34 15.43
C PRO A 158 1.72 4.03 15.70
N ASN A 159 1.64 3.53 16.93
CA ASN A 159 2.33 2.29 17.35
C ASN A 159 1.87 1.04 16.58
N GLY A 160 0.66 1.06 16.01
CA GLY A 160 0.14 -0.03 15.18
C GLY A 160 0.65 -0.05 13.73
N ASN A 161 1.39 0.97 13.28
CA ASN A 161 1.94 0.98 11.93
C ASN A 161 3.15 0.00 11.85
N PRO A 162 3.19 -0.93 10.88
CA PRO A 162 4.28 -1.91 10.72
C PRO A 162 5.68 -1.29 10.61
N TRP A 163 5.79 -0.07 10.09
CA TRP A 163 7.05 0.64 9.86
C TRP A 163 7.60 1.33 11.11
N LYS A 164 6.85 1.37 12.22
CA LYS A 164 7.31 1.97 13.48
C LYS A 164 8.58 1.31 14.01
N VAL A 165 8.80 0.03 13.70
CA VAL A 165 10.03 -0.70 14.04
C VAL A 165 11.29 -0.02 13.49
N PHE A 166 11.22 0.59 12.30
CA PHE A 166 12.34 1.31 11.72
C PHE A 166 12.59 2.63 12.43
N SER A 167 11.57 3.32 12.95
CA SER A 167 11.76 4.53 13.75
C SER A 167 12.62 4.23 14.97
N LYS A 168 12.34 3.12 15.66
CA LYS A 168 13.13 2.70 16.82
C LYS A 168 14.57 2.35 16.43
N LYS A 169 14.77 1.59 15.36
CA LYS A 169 16.12 1.27 14.84
C LYS A 169 16.91 2.53 14.47
N LEU A 170 16.23 3.55 13.91
CA LEU A 170 16.85 4.84 13.61
C LEU A 170 17.22 5.61 14.89
N ASP A 171 16.31 5.67 15.87
CA ASP A 171 16.59 6.31 17.16
C ASP A 171 17.79 5.65 17.86
N GLU A 172 17.84 4.32 17.88
CA GLU A 172 18.96 3.51 18.40
C GLU A 172 20.27 3.78 17.63
N PHE A 173 20.22 3.88 16.30
CA PHE A 173 21.39 4.24 15.48
C PHE A 173 21.96 5.60 15.88
N TYR A 174 21.10 6.61 16.04
CA TYR A 174 21.54 7.93 16.45
C TYR A 174 22.03 7.98 17.90
N GLU A 175 21.40 7.26 18.83
CA GLU A 175 21.79 7.21 20.24
C GLU A 175 23.12 6.50 20.47
N ASN A 176 23.41 5.46 19.69
CA ASN A 176 24.69 4.75 19.74
C ASN A 176 25.83 5.51 19.06
N SER A 177 25.51 6.55 18.28
CA SER A 177 26.51 7.44 17.70
C SER A 177 27.06 8.41 18.76
N LYS A 178 28.38 8.40 18.96
CA LYS A 178 29.10 9.39 19.78
C LYS A 178 29.34 10.73 19.07
N ILE A 179 28.84 10.91 17.85
CA ILE A 179 29.06 12.10 17.02
C ILE A 179 27.93 13.10 17.28
N GLN A 180 28.27 14.29 17.81
CA GLN A 180 27.28 15.31 18.16
C GLN A 180 26.47 15.80 16.95
N GLU A 181 27.08 15.91 15.76
CA GLU A 181 26.36 16.28 14.54
C GLU A 181 25.26 15.27 14.17
N LEU A 182 25.38 14.01 14.59
CA LEU A 182 24.34 13.01 14.34
C LEU A 182 23.07 13.28 15.16
N GLN A 183 23.13 14.02 16.27
CA GLN A 183 21.93 14.45 17.00
C GLN A 183 21.20 15.58 16.28
N THR A 184 21.92 16.57 15.73
CA THR A 184 21.30 17.59 14.86
C THR A 184 20.68 16.94 13.62
N ASN A 185 21.35 15.96 13.01
CA ASN A 185 20.80 15.23 11.87
C ASN A 185 19.57 14.39 12.23
N LYS A 186 19.54 13.76 13.42
CA LYS A 186 18.34 13.09 13.97
C LYS A 186 17.17 14.07 14.01
N TYR A 187 17.39 15.25 14.59
CA TYR A 187 16.34 16.26 14.71
C TYR A 187 15.89 16.80 13.35
N LEU A 188 16.83 17.16 12.47
CA LEU A 188 16.54 17.61 11.11
C LEU A 188 15.74 16.55 10.33
N ASN A 189 16.13 15.28 10.40
CA ASN A 189 15.42 14.20 9.72
C ASN A 189 13.97 14.07 10.21
N LYS A 190 13.72 14.19 11.52
CA LYS A 190 12.37 14.21 12.10
C LYS A 190 11.55 15.38 11.57
N ARG A 191 12.14 16.58 11.52
CA ARG A 191 11.44 17.77 10.98
C ARG A 191 11.19 17.67 9.47
N LEU A 192 12.12 17.11 8.69
CA LEU A 192 11.90 16.80 7.29
C LEU A 192 10.77 15.78 7.10
N ALA A 193 10.68 14.75 7.95
CA ALA A 193 9.58 13.80 7.91
C ALA A 193 8.23 14.44 8.26
N ASP A 194 8.21 15.34 9.24
CA ASP A 194 7.01 16.11 9.59
C ASP A 194 6.55 17.02 8.44
N MET A 195 7.46 17.59 7.64
CA MET A 195 7.07 18.35 6.44
C MET A 195 6.25 17.50 5.47
N PHE A 196 6.54 16.22 5.32
CA PHE A 196 5.78 15.32 4.44
C PHE A 196 4.39 14.96 5.00
N VAL A 197 4.13 15.27 6.26
CA VAL A 197 2.83 15.12 6.92
C VAL A 197 2.06 16.45 6.94
N GLU A 198 2.76 17.57 7.13
CA GLU A 198 2.16 18.90 7.36
C GLU A 198 1.97 19.71 6.07
N ALA A 199 2.79 19.48 5.04
CA ALA A 199 2.75 20.25 3.81
C ALA A 199 1.40 20.10 3.08
N ASN A 200 0.81 21.23 2.72
CA ASN A 200 -0.32 21.28 1.80
C ASN A 200 0.16 21.47 0.35
N GLU A 201 -0.77 21.45 -0.61
CA GLU A 201 -0.44 21.51 -2.04
C GLU A 201 0.37 22.75 -2.44
N LYS A 202 0.20 23.88 -1.72
CA LYS A 202 0.96 25.12 -1.96
C LYS A 202 2.39 25.07 -1.44
N GLN A 203 2.75 24.03 -0.68
CA GLN A 203 4.06 23.83 -0.06
C GLN A 203 4.78 22.60 -0.61
N TYR A 204 4.21 21.95 -1.63
CA TYR A 204 4.77 20.72 -2.19
C TYR A 204 6.10 20.93 -2.91
N LYS A 205 6.49 22.15 -3.28
CA LYS A 205 7.80 22.36 -3.90
C LYS A 205 8.93 22.04 -2.94
N ALA A 206 8.79 22.39 -1.67
CA ALA A 206 9.78 22.07 -0.65
C ALA A 206 9.95 20.56 -0.46
N THR A 207 8.86 19.81 -0.32
CA THR A 207 8.93 18.34 -0.19
C THR A 207 9.34 17.67 -1.50
N ALA A 208 8.91 18.20 -2.65
CA ALA A 208 9.32 17.74 -3.97
C ALA A 208 10.81 17.92 -4.22
N PHE A 209 11.40 19.04 -3.79
CA PHE A 209 12.84 19.27 -3.86
C PHE A 209 13.59 18.22 -3.05
N ILE A 210 13.16 17.99 -1.80
CA ILE A 210 13.80 17.00 -0.91
C ILE A 210 13.73 15.61 -1.53
N ALA A 211 12.55 15.23 -2.05
CA ALA A 211 12.38 13.94 -2.72
C ALA A 211 13.20 13.81 -4.00
N ASP A 212 13.22 14.85 -4.84
CA ASP A 212 14.01 14.87 -6.06
C ASP A 212 15.51 14.72 -5.77
N TYR A 213 16.00 15.42 -4.75
CA TYR A 213 17.39 15.28 -4.32
C TYR A 213 17.72 13.84 -3.91
N PHE A 214 16.85 13.18 -3.13
CA PHE A 214 17.06 11.78 -2.73
C PHE A 214 16.99 10.80 -3.89
N LEU A 215 16.00 10.94 -4.76
CA LEU A 215 15.72 9.97 -5.81
C LEU A 215 16.62 10.13 -7.03
N PHE A 216 17.09 11.35 -7.32
CA PHE A 216 17.85 11.65 -8.54
C PHE A 216 19.26 12.15 -8.22
N GLN A 217 19.39 13.28 -7.50
CA GLN A 217 20.68 13.95 -7.38
C GLN A 217 21.71 13.16 -6.55
N MET A 218 21.29 12.56 -5.44
CA MET A 218 22.19 11.75 -4.61
C MET A 218 22.70 10.53 -5.36
N ASN A 219 21.90 9.95 -6.24
CA ASN A 219 22.28 8.76 -7.01
C ASN A 219 23.37 9.04 -8.06
N VAL A 220 23.52 10.30 -8.49
CA VAL A 220 24.64 10.71 -9.36
C VAL A 220 25.97 10.76 -8.58
N GLN A 221 25.93 11.04 -7.27
CA GLN A 221 27.12 11.23 -6.44
C GLN A 221 27.55 9.96 -5.71
N ARG A 222 26.66 8.98 -5.56
CA ARG A 222 26.93 7.73 -4.85
C ARG A 222 27.65 6.72 -5.76
N PRO A 223 28.41 5.79 -5.18
CA PRO A 223 28.87 4.60 -5.89
C PRO A 223 27.69 3.88 -6.55
N LYS A 224 27.90 3.30 -7.74
CA LYS A 224 26.83 2.61 -8.50
C LYS A 224 26.21 1.45 -7.72
N GLU A 225 26.92 0.94 -6.72
CA GLU A 225 26.52 -0.13 -5.82
C GLU A 225 25.54 0.34 -4.74
N ILE A 226 25.42 1.66 -4.50
CA ILE A 226 24.57 2.25 -3.45
C ILE A 226 23.62 3.27 -4.08
N ILE A 227 22.78 2.80 -4.99
CA ILE A 227 21.66 3.59 -5.51
C ILE A 227 20.57 3.58 -4.44
N CYS A 228 19.99 4.74 -4.15
CA CYS A 228 18.84 4.93 -3.28
C CYS A 228 17.61 5.23 -4.15
N PRO A 229 16.93 4.23 -4.71
CA PRO A 229 15.87 4.45 -5.67
C PRO A 229 14.53 4.69 -5.00
N LEU A 230 14.43 4.57 -3.68
CA LEU A 230 13.19 4.61 -2.92
C LEU A 230 13.23 5.70 -1.87
N LEU A 231 12.12 6.44 -1.77
CA LEU A 231 11.78 7.30 -0.66
C LEU A 231 10.49 6.79 -0.02
N ILE A 232 10.57 6.42 1.25
CA ILE A 232 9.45 5.92 2.05
C ILE A 232 9.01 7.02 3.01
N TYR A 233 7.72 7.39 2.98
CA TYR A 233 7.17 8.50 3.76
C TYR A 233 5.72 8.25 4.19
N PRO A 234 5.18 8.92 5.22
CA PRO A 234 3.90 8.53 5.79
C PRO A 234 2.70 8.90 4.89
N GLY A 235 1.71 8.01 4.82
CA GLY A 235 0.43 8.27 4.17
C GLY A 235 -0.46 9.16 5.04
N ILE A 236 -0.78 10.37 4.58
CA ILE A 236 -1.66 11.28 5.35
C ILE A 236 -3.10 10.76 5.35
N LYS A 237 -3.54 10.20 4.22
CA LYS A 237 -4.93 9.78 4.02
C LYS A 237 -5.32 8.58 4.89
N SER A 238 -4.36 7.71 5.20
CA SER A 238 -4.53 6.56 6.10
C SER A 238 -4.29 6.90 7.57
N LYS A 239 -4.34 8.19 7.95
CA LYS A 239 -3.96 8.66 9.30
C LYS A 239 -2.61 8.11 9.77
N LEU A 240 -1.64 8.02 8.85
CA LEU A 240 -0.29 7.53 9.10
C LEU A 240 -0.20 6.03 9.43
N PHE A 241 -1.24 5.21 9.19
CA PHE A 241 -1.17 3.75 9.37
C PHE A 241 -0.52 3.01 8.20
N SER A 242 -0.41 3.66 7.04
CA SER A 242 0.28 3.14 5.86
C SER A 242 1.44 4.05 5.45
N MET A 243 2.34 3.52 4.65
CA MET A 243 3.44 4.26 4.06
C MET A 243 3.21 4.43 2.56
N ASN A 244 3.61 5.60 2.06
CA ASN A 244 3.72 5.87 0.64
C ASN A 244 5.17 5.68 0.18
N PHE A 245 5.29 5.32 -1.09
CA PHE A 245 6.54 5.07 -1.78
C PHE A 245 6.63 6.02 -2.96
N ALA A 246 7.74 6.75 -3.02
CA ALA A 246 8.17 7.46 -4.21
C ALA A 246 9.43 6.75 -4.72
N ILE A 247 9.36 6.21 -5.94
CA ILE A 247 10.40 5.34 -6.50
C ILE A 247 10.90 5.94 -7.81
N HIS A 248 12.22 5.89 -8.00
CA HIS A 248 12.86 6.31 -9.24
C HIS A 248 12.25 5.52 -10.43
N PRO A 249 11.80 6.19 -11.50
CA PRO A 249 11.01 5.54 -12.56
C PRO A 249 11.78 4.46 -13.32
N ASP A 250 13.10 4.62 -13.48
CA ASP A 250 13.92 3.58 -14.14
C ASP A 250 14.11 2.37 -13.23
N PHE A 251 14.27 2.57 -11.91
CA PHE A 251 14.35 1.47 -10.96
C PHE A 251 13.03 0.67 -10.92
N ALA A 252 11.89 1.35 -10.90
CA ALA A 252 10.59 0.69 -10.95
C ALA A 252 10.37 -0.08 -12.27
N ARG A 253 10.97 0.36 -13.38
CA ARG A 253 10.85 -0.33 -14.68
C ARG A 253 11.75 -1.56 -14.76
N GLU A 254 12.94 -1.47 -14.18
CA GLU A 254 13.95 -2.52 -14.24
C GLU A 254 13.73 -3.58 -13.18
N TYR A 255 13.39 -3.20 -11.94
CA TYR A 255 13.45 -4.10 -10.78
C TYR A 255 12.12 -4.34 -10.09
N MET A 256 11.01 -3.87 -10.66
CA MET A 256 9.67 -4.17 -10.15
C MET A 256 8.81 -4.79 -11.23
N ASN A 257 7.88 -5.64 -10.82
CA ASN A 257 6.92 -6.25 -11.71
C ASN A 257 5.50 -6.04 -11.20
N LEU A 258 4.62 -5.58 -12.08
CA LEU A 258 3.18 -5.62 -11.86
C LEU A 258 2.75 -7.09 -11.90
N THR A 259 2.19 -7.61 -10.81
CA THR A 259 1.76 -9.01 -10.71
C THR A 259 0.25 -9.13 -10.86
N ARG A 260 -0.50 -8.16 -10.33
CA ARG A 260 -1.97 -8.16 -10.35
C ARG A 260 -2.53 -6.77 -10.59
N ILE A 261 -3.74 -6.73 -11.16
CA ILE A 261 -4.50 -5.50 -11.39
C ILE A 261 -5.93 -5.72 -10.91
N TYR A 262 -6.38 -4.91 -9.97
CA TYR A 262 -7.74 -4.95 -9.48
C TYR A 262 -8.52 -3.79 -10.10
N LYS A 263 -9.55 -4.07 -10.89
CA LYS A 263 -10.54 -3.06 -11.25
C LYS A 263 -11.62 -3.08 -10.18
N ILE A 264 -11.79 -1.98 -9.48
CA ILE A 264 -12.70 -1.85 -8.35
C ILE A 264 -13.67 -0.68 -8.54
N ARG A 265 -14.76 -0.67 -7.77
CA ARG A 265 -15.68 0.46 -7.59
C ARG A 265 -15.84 0.76 -6.10
N ILE A 266 -15.80 2.04 -5.75
CA ILE A 266 -16.14 2.49 -4.39
C ILE A 266 -17.66 2.49 -4.26
N THR A 267 -18.21 1.62 -3.42
CA THR A 267 -19.66 1.54 -3.19
C THR A 267 -20.12 2.40 -2.02
N GLU A 268 -19.26 2.55 -1.00
CA GLU A 268 -19.50 3.44 0.14
C GLU A 268 -18.17 3.96 0.69
N LYS A 269 -17.96 5.27 0.60
CA LYS A 269 -16.82 5.96 1.17
C LYS A 269 -17.07 6.28 2.64
N LYS A 270 -16.09 5.92 3.48
CA LYS A 270 -15.98 6.38 4.87
C LYS A 270 -14.72 7.24 5.01
N SER A 271 -14.59 7.89 6.16
CA SER A 271 -13.44 8.76 6.46
C SER A 271 -12.11 8.01 6.46
N GLU A 272 -12.10 6.76 6.93
CA GLU A 272 -10.89 5.93 7.09
C GLU A 272 -10.95 4.61 6.31
N SER A 273 -12.13 4.22 5.85
CA SER A 273 -12.36 2.97 5.13
C SER A 273 -13.21 3.23 3.89
N ALA A 274 -13.35 2.23 3.03
CA ALA A 274 -14.34 2.22 1.97
C ALA A 274 -14.90 0.80 1.84
N ARG A 275 -16.18 0.70 1.50
CA ARG A 275 -16.70 -0.51 0.87
C ARG A 275 -16.35 -0.46 -0.60
N ILE A 276 -15.80 -1.57 -1.07
CA ILE A 276 -15.26 -1.71 -2.42
C ILE A 276 -15.88 -2.94 -3.07
N GLU A 277 -16.37 -2.77 -4.28
CA GLU A 277 -16.79 -3.86 -5.17
C GLU A 277 -15.64 -4.18 -6.13
N LEU A 278 -15.18 -5.43 -6.17
CA LEU A 278 -14.21 -5.89 -7.16
C LEU A 278 -14.95 -6.25 -8.46
N LEU A 279 -14.65 -5.53 -9.53
CA LEU A 279 -15.27 -5.72 -10.85
C LEU A 279 -14.48 -6.71 -11.71
N MET A 280 -13.15 -6.54 -11.74
CA MET A 280 -12.25 -7.39 -12.52
C MET A 280 -10.93 -7.63 -11.81
N LEU A 281 -10.33 -8.79 -12.08
CA LEU A 281 -8.97 -9.14 -11.72
C LEU A 281 -8.15 -9.35 -12.98
N GLY A 282 -7.06 -8.63 -13.14
CA GLY A 282 -6.03 -8.85 -14.15
C GLY A 282 -4.84 -9.59 -13.51
N ILE A 283 -4.42 -10.69 -14.11
CA ILE A 283 -3.19 -11.39 -13.76
C ILE A 283 -2.15 -11.10 -14.84
N VAL A 284 -0.95 -10.71 -14.42
CA VAL A 284 0.13 -10.37 -15.35
C VAL A 284 1.11 -11.54 -15.42
N ASP A 285 1.38 -12.01 -16.62
CA ASP A 285 2.36 -13.07 -16.85
C ASP A 285 3.80 -12.53 -17.00
N ASN A 286 4.75 -13.44 -17.20
CA ASN A 286 6.16 -13.09 -17.37
C ASN A 286 6.43 -12.30 -18.67
N ASP A 287 5.56 -12.42 -19.67
CA ASP A 287 5.64 -11.68 -20.94
C ASP A 287 4.93 -10.31 -20.84
N LYS A 288 4.53 -9.90 -19.63
CA LYS A 288 3.82 -8.64 -19.32
C LYS A 288 2.45 -8.55 -19.99
N LYS A 289 1.89 -9.67 -20.41
CA LYS A 289 0.51 -9.75 -20.90
C LYS A 289 -0.43 -9.80 -19.70
N ILE A 290 -1.53 -9.06 -19.82
CA ILE A 290 -2.56 -9.01 -18.79
C ILE A 290 -3.73 -9.90 -19.24
N ASP A 291 -4.03 -10.92 -18.44
CA ASP A 291 -5.21 -11.77 -18.60
C ASP A 291 -6.27 -11.36 -17.57
N TYR A 292 -7.42 -10.89 -18.06
CA TYR A 292 -8.50 -10.38 -17.23
C TYR A 292 -9.57 -11.43 -16.94
N TYR A 293 -10.14 -11.30 -15.74
CA TYR A 293 -11.21 -12.13 -15.23
C TYR A 293 -12.28 -11.23 -14.61
N GLU A 294 -13.51 -11.39 -15.06
CA GLU A 294 -14.69 -10.73 -14.49
C GLU A 294 -15.11 -11.46 -13.22
N VAL A 295 -15.34 -10.71 -12.16
CA VAL A 295 -15.93 -11.26 -10.95
C VAL A 295 -17.43 -11.41 -11.20
N GLN A 296 -17.92 -12.65 -11.14
CA GLN A 296 -19.34 -12.93 -11.20
C GLN A 296 -19.81 -13.32 -9.80
N PRO A 297 -20.27 -12.37 -8.97
CA PRO A 297 -20.82 -12.67 -7.66
C PRO A 297 -22.22 -13.28 -7.83
N ASN A 298 -22.34 -14.37 -8.57
CA ASN A 298 -23.54 -15.19 -8.52
C ASN A 298 -23.42 -16.06 -7.24
N LEU A 299 -24.22 -15.71 -6.23
CA LEU A 299 -24.30 -16.43 -4.96
C LEU A 299 -24.53 -17.93 -5.15
N ASP A 300 -25.25 -18.33 -6.21
CA ASP A 300 -25.55 -19.72 -6.54
C ASP A 300 -24.29 -20.53 -6.94
N ASN A 301 -23.22 -19.84 -7.36
CA ASN A 301 -21.97 -20.45 -7.83
C ASN A 301 -20.80 -20.26 -6.85
N LEU A 302 -21.02 -19.65 -5.68
CA LEU A 302 -20.01 -19.53 -4.64
C LEU A 302 -19.58 -20.92 -4.16
N LEU A 303 -18.29 -21.24 -4.30
CA LEU A 303 -17.72 -22.42 -3.68
C LEU A 303 -17.41 -22.06 -2.23
N GLN A 304 -18.18 -22.60 -1.29
CA GLN A 304 -18.07 -22.24 0.12
C GLN A 304 -17.35 -23.35 0.89
N ARG A 305 -16.32 -22.99 1.64
CA ARG A 305 -15.65 -23.89 2.58
C ARG A 305 -15.68 -23.28 3.97
N LEU A 306 -16.63 -23.74 4.78
CA LEU A 306 -16.60 -23.50 6.21
C LEU A 306 -15.35 -24.20 6.80
N GLU A 307 -14.46 -23.44 7.44
CA GLU A 307 -13.30 -24.02 8.10
C GLU A 307 -13.70 -24.63 9.43
N TYR A 308 -14.31 -23.82 10.29
CA TYR A 308 -14.86 -24.28 11.57
C TYR A 308 -15.92 -23.33 12.13
N VAL A 309 -16.74 -23.86 13.03
CA VAL A 309 -17.53 -23.10 14.00
C VAL A 309 -16.94 -23.35 15.38
N LYS A 310 -16.62 -22.29 16.12
CA LYS A 310 -16.02 -22.34 17.45
C LYS A 310 -16.96 -21.75 18.48
N CYS A 311 -17.33 -22.53 19.49
CA CYS A 311 -18.08 -22.04 20.65
C CYS A 311 -17.16 -21.27 21.61
N GLU A 312 -17.72 -20.33 22.37
CA GLU A 312 -17.03 -19.60 23.44
C GLU A 312 -16.33 -20.53 24.45
N CYS A 313 -16.88 -21.72 24.71
CA CYS A 313 -16.24 -22.74 25.56
C CYS A 313 -14.95 -23.35 24.96
N GLY A 314 -14.56 -22.95 23.75
CA GLY A 314 -13.34 -23.37 23.06
C GLY A 314 -13.53 -24.54 22.10
N LYS A 315 -14.67 -25.24 22.15
CA LYS A 315 -14.97 -26.36 21.24
C LYS A 315 -15.07 -25.89 19.80
N LYS A 316 -14.43 -26.62 18.89
CA LYS A 316 -14.42 -26.34 17.45
C LYS A 316 -15.10 -27.48 16.71
N TYR A 317 -15.93 -27.13 15.74
CA TYR A 317 -16.63 -28.03 14.85
C TYR A 317 -16.15 -27.78 13.43
N SER A 318 -15.50 -28.77 12.84
CA SER A 318 -15.17 -28.78 11.42
C SER A 318 -16.43 -28.96 10.56
N PHE A 319 -16.27 -28.73 9.25
CA PHE A 319 -17.33 -28.95 8.27
C PHE A 319 -17.92 -30.37 8.27
N VAL A 320 -17.09 -31.38 8.55
CA VAL A 320 -17.52 -32.79 8.58
C VAL A 320 -18.36 -33.05 9.82
N GLU A 321 -17.88 -32.60 10.99
CA GLU A 321 -18.58 -32.77 12.28
C GLU A 321 -19.95 -32.09 12.28
N LEU A 322 -20.07 -30.93 11.63
CA LEU A 322 -21.34 -30.21 11.46
C LEU A 322 -22.43 -30.98 10.71
N SER A 323 -22.07 -32.06 10.02
CA SER A 323 -23.04 -32.92 9.33
C SER A 323 -23.76 -33.89 10.28
N ASN A 324 -23.22 -34.09 11.49
CA ASN A 324 -23.68 -35.09 12.45
C ASN A 324 -24.26 -34.45 13.73
N ILE A 325 -24.41 -33.13 13.76
CA ILE A 325 -24.91 -32.37 14.93
C ILE A 325 -26.11 -31.52 14.52
N GLU A 326 -27.03 -31.29 15.44
CA GLU A 326 -28.20 -30.45 15.18
C GLU A 326 -27.79 -28.98 15.26
N ILE A 327 -28.08 -28.22 14.20
CA ILE A 327 -27.91 -26.77 14.18
C ILE A 327 -29.29 -26.17 14.38
N ILE A 328 -29.48 -25.34 15.40
CA ILE A 328 -30.78 -24.81 15.81
C ILE A 328 -30.75 -23.29 15.66
N LYS A 329 -31.70 -22.74 14.90
CA LYS A 329 -31.93 -21.30 14.74
C LYS A 329 -33.33 -20.98 15.22
N GLN A 330 -33.46 -20.15 16.26
CA GLN A 330 -34.76 -19.72 16.81
C GLN A 330 -35.71 -20.92 17.07
N GLY A 331 -35.18 -22.00 17.67
CA GLY A 331 -35.94 -23.21 17.99
C GLY A 331 -36.21 -24.16 16.82
N THR A 332 -35.76 -23.83 15.60
CA THR A 332 -35.92 -24.69 14.43
C THR A 332 -34.58 -25.33 14.04
N VAL A 333 -34.57 -26.65 13.82
CA VAL A 333 -33.39 -27.33 13.28
C VAL A 333 -33.20 -26.91 11.82
N ILE A 334 -32.03 -26.39 11.51
CA ILE A 334 -31.63 -25.95 10.17
C ILE A 334 -30.53 -26.85 9.62
N THR A 335 -30.44 -26.92 8.30
CA THR A 335 -29.35 -27.63 7.64
C THR A 335 -28.06 -26.81 7.70
N ARG A 336 -26.93 -27.49 7.50
CA ARG A 336 -25.63 -26.82 7.31
C ARG A 336 -25.66 -25.80 6.16
N ALA A 337 -26.31 -26.15 5.05
CA ALA A 337 -26.44 -25.23 3.92
C ALA A 337 -27.21 -23.96 4.33
N ALA A 338 -28.31 -24.10 5.07
CA ALA A 338 -29.06 -22.97 5.58
C ALA A 338 -28.26 -22.11 6.56
N LEU A 339 -27.42 -22.70 7.42
CA LEU A 339 -26.50 -21.95 8.29
C LEU A 339 -25.52 -21.11 7.47
N ILE A 340 -24.92 -21.69 6.42
CA ILE A 340 -23.95 -20.98 5.59
C ILE A 340 -24.62 -19.87 4.80
N HIS A 341 -25.76 -20.12 4.16
CA HIS A 341 -26.53 -19.10 3.45
C HIS A 341 -26.92 -17.95 4.38
N TRP A 342 -27.48 -18.27 5.54
CA TRP A 342 -27.82 -17.26 6.54
C TRP A 342 -26.59 -16.43 6.95
N PHE A 343 -25.45 -17.08 7.19
CA PHE A 343 -24.22 -16.36 7.54
C PHE A 343 -23.77 -15.45 6.40
N ILE A 344 -23.84 -15.89 5.14
CA ILE A 344 -23.50 -15.04 3.99
C ILE A 344 -24.46 -13.85 3.93
N ASP A 345 -25.76 -14.06 4.04
CA ASP A 345 -26.78 -12.99 3.96
C ASP A 345 -26.58 -11.94 5.07
N GLN A 346 -26.25 -12.36 6.29
CA GLN A 346 -25.98 -11.42 7.39
C GLN A 346 -24.68 -10.62 7.18
N ASN A 347 -23.79 -11.11 6.32
CA ASN A 347 -22.45 -10.57 6.11
C ASN A 347 -22.21 -10.12 4.68
N GLU A 348 -23.25 -10.02 3.85
CA GLU A 348 -23.14 -9.66 2.43
C GLU A 348 -22.42 -8.30 2.26
N ASN A 349 -22.70 -7.38 3.18
CA ASN A 349 -22.08 -6.05 3.23
C ASN A 349 -20.64 -6.02 3.80
N GLU A 350 -20.11 -7.17 4.24
CA GLU A 350 -18.78 -7.37 4.81
C GLU A 350 -17.89 -8.26 3.92
N LEU A 351 -18.37 -8.71 2.75
CA LEU A 351 -17.61 -9.47 1.75
C LEU A 351 -16.49 -8.65 1.05
N THR A 352 -15.91 -7.66 1.73
CA THR A 352 -15.00 -6.67 1.14
C THR A 352 -13.52 -6.89 1.48
N ASP A 353 -13.20 -7.77 2.43
CA ASP A 353 -11.81 -8.08 2.82
C ASP A 353 -11.26 -9.27 2.02
N PHE A 354 -10.58 -8.92 0.94
CA PHE A 354 -9.98 -9.83 -0.02
C PHE A 354 -8.56 -10.23 0.42
N GLU A 355 -8.41 -11.32 1.16
CA GLU A 355 -7.10 -11.82 1.56
C GLU A 355 -6.83 -13.24 1.02
N ASN A 356 -5.87 -13.32 0.10
CA ASN A 356 -5.20 -14.50 -0.45
C ASN A 356 -5.88 -15.21 -1.64
N TYR A 357 -5.05 -15.63 -2.59
CA TYR A 357 -5.44 -16.41 -3.77
C TYR A 357 -4.72 -17.77 -3.77
N ILE A 358 -5.44 -18.84 -4.11
CA ILE A 358 -4.86 -20.18 -4.33
C ILE A 358 -4.90 -20.49 -5.84
N PRO A 359 -3.77 -20.46 -6.56
CA PRO A 359 -3.73 -20.97 -7.93
C PRO A 359 -3.86 -22.49 -7.94
N PHE A 360 -4.81 -23.03 -8.70
CA PHE A 360 -4.85 -24.45 -9.07
C PHE A 360 -4.60 -24.61 -10.58
N PRO A 361 -3.75 -25.54 -11.05
CA PRO A 361 -3.51 -25.74 -12.48
C PRO A 361 -4.49 -26.74 -13.13
N LYS A 362 -4.87 -26.39 -14.36
CA LYS A 362 -5.24 -27.25 -15.53
C LYS A 362 -6.55 -28.06 -15.43
N THR A 363 -7.64 -27.48 -15.92
CA THR A 363 -8.25 -27.76 -17.25
C THR A 363 -9.67 -27.20 -17.37
N GLU A 364 -10.28 -26.78 -16.27
CA GLU A 364 -11.48 -25.94 -16.22
C GLU A 364 -11.33 -24.98 -15.04
N MET A 365 -10.67 -23.83 -15.27
CA MET A 365 -10.29 -22.93 -14.17
C MET A 365 -11.53 -22.24 -13.58
N ARG A 366 -12.02 -22.75 -12.44
CA ARG A 366 -12.72 -21.91 -11.46
C ARG A 366 -11.64 -21.17 -10.69
N VAL A 367 -11.27 -20.00 -11.18
CA VAL A 367 -10.46 -19.07 -10.40
C VAL A 367 -11.37 -18.54 -9.28
N GLY A 368 -10.85 -18.61 -8.07
CA GLY A 368 -11.61 -18.48 -6.86
C GLY A 368 -10.96 -17.49 -5.92
N LEU A 369 -11.64 -16.39 -5.61
CA LEU A 369 -11.14 -15.43 -4.64
C LEU A 369 -11.55 -15.89 -3.23
N GLU A 370 -10.56 -16.12 -2.35
CA GLU A 370 -10.78 -16.63 -0.99
C GLU A 370 -11.06 -15.47 -0.03
N LEU A 371 -12.24 -15.48 0.59
CA LEU A 371 -12.62 -14.54 1.65
C LEU A 371 -12.66 -15.27 2.98
N SER A 372 -11.82 -14.86 3.95
CA SER A 372 -11.81 -15.44 5.30
C SER A 372 -12.60 -14.59 6.28
N PHE A 373 -13.71 -15.10 6.79
CA PHE A 373 -14.52 -14.43 7.82
C PHE A 373 -14.17 -14.96 9.20
N ASN A 374 -14.26 -14.14 10.25
CA ASN A 374 -14.29 -14.61 11.63
C ASN A 374 -15.29 -13.77 12.42
N LYS A 375 -16.51 -14.28 12.59
CA LYS A 375 -17.59 -13.49 13.21
C LYS A 375 -18.37 -14.27 14.24
N THR A 376 -18.75 -13.57 15.31
CA THR A 376 -19.70 -14.09 16.29
C THR A 376 -21.10 -14.19 15.68
N ILE A 377 -21.75 -15.31 15.91
CA ILE A 377 -23.07 -15.70 15.44
C ILE A 377 -23.99 -15.70 16.65
N GLU A 378 -24.96 -14.80 16.65
CA GLU A 378 -26.03 -14.75 17.64
C GLU A 378 -27.26 -15.53 17.16
N GLY A 379 -28.02 -16.12 18.09
CA GLY A 379 -29.27 -16.80 17.77
C GLY A 379 -29.14 -18.17 17.09
N ILE A 380 -27.92 -18.71 16.98
CA ILE A 380 -27.65 -20.08 16.56
C ILE A 380 -27.11 -20.88 17.74
N THR A 381 -27.63 -22.08 17.92
CA THR A 381 -27.15 -23.08 18.88
C THR A 381 -26.73 -24.34 18.14
N ILE A 382 -25.60 -24.93 18.51
CA ILE A 382 -25.21 -26.28 18.08
C ILE A 382 -25.54 -27.24 19.22
N ARG A 383 -26.30 -28.30 18.94
CA ARG A 383 -26.54 -29.39 19.88
C ARG A 383 -25.73 -30.61 19.45
N ASP A 384 -24.84 -31.03 20.35
CA ASP A 384 -23.95 -32.17 20.18
C ASP A 384 -24.24 -33.17 21.31
N GLY A 385 -25.05 -34.19 21.00
CA GLY A 385 -25.66 -35.05 22.00
C GLY A 385 -26.60 -34.27 22.93
N GLU A 386 -26.35 -34.34 24.23
CA GLU A 386 -27.13 -33.62 25.25
C GLU A 386 -26.59 -32.22 25.56
N THR A 387 -25.45 -31.83 24.97
CA THR A 387 -24.82 -30.54 25.24
C THR A 387 -25.21 -29.52 24.18
N GLU A 388 -25.62 -28.33 24.63
CA GLU A 388 -25.91 -27.19 23.77
C GLU A 388 -24.79 -26.15 23.83
N HIS A 389 -24.44 -25.62 22.66
CA HIS A 389 -23.37 -24.65 22.46
C HIS A 389 -23.92 -23.41 21.77
N SER A 390 -23.90 -22.27 22.47
CA SER A 390 -24.27 -20.94 21.97
C SER A 390 -23.04 -20.04 21.86
N ASN A 391 -23.23 -18.74 21.52
CA ASN A 391 -22.16 -17.75 21.35
C ASN A 391 -21.06 -18.26 20.42
N LEU A 392 -21.47 -18.64 19.21
CA LEU A 392 -20.60 -19.29 18.25
C LEU A 392 -19.79 -18.23 17.51
N SER A 393 -18.57 -18.55 17.10
CA SER A 393 -17.78 -17.79 16.14
C SER A 393 -17.54 -18.67 14.92
N MET A 394 -17.70 -18.14 13.72
CA MET A 394 -17.56 -18.93 12.50
C MET A 394 -16.41 -18.41 11.67
N LYS A 395 -15.53 -19.34 11.28
CA LYS A 395 -14.50 -19.10 10.29
C LYS A 395 -14.86 -19.78 8.97
N MET A 396 -15.06 -18.98 7.94
CA MET A 396 -15.46 -19.45 6.61
C MET A 396 -14.54 -18.89 5.54
N LYS A 397 -14.23 -19.73 4.55
CA LYS A 397 -13.59 -19.38 3.30
C LYS A 397 -14.64 -19.40 2.19
N VAL A 398 -14.93 -18.26 1.58
CA VAL A 398 -15.77 -18.19 0.38
C VAL A 398 -14.87 -18.07 -0.83
N VAL A 399 -15.10 -18.91 -1.84
CA VAL A 399 -14.38 -18.91 -3.09
C VAL A 399 -15.31 -18.37 -4.16
N VAL A 400 -15.09 -17.11 -4.56
CA VAL A 400 -15.92 -16.43 -5.56
C VAL A 400 -15.49 -16.87 -6.96
N PRO A 401 -16.36 -17.47 -7.78
CA PRO A 401 -16.01 -17.84 -9.14
C PRO A 401 -15.75 -16.57 -9.96
N ILE A 402 -14.66 -16.57 -10.70
CA ILE A 402 -14.40 -15.52 -11.70
C ILE A 402 -14.37 -16.13 -13.09
N LYS A 403 -14.87 -15.37 -14.06
CA LYS A 403 -14.99 -15.78 -15.46
C LYS A 403 -13.86 -15.15 -16.25
N TYR A 404 -13.05 -15.96 -16.94
CA TYR A 404 -12.05 -15.43 -17.85
C TYR A 404 -12.72 -14.60 -18.95
N VAL A 405 -12.20 -13.40 -19.17
CA VAL A 405 -12.60 -12.53 -20.26
C VAL A 405 -11.49 -12.64 -21.32
N PRO A 406 -11.67 -13.49 -22.35
CA PRO A 406 -10.67 -13.58 -23.40
C PRO A 406 -10.44 -12.20 -24.00
N ASN A 407 -9.16 -11.86 -24.22
CA ASN A 407 -8.74 -10.62 -24.83
C ASN A 407 -9.66 -10.27 -26.00
N LEU A 408 -10.41 -9.17 -25.88
CA LEU A 408 -11.26 -8.61 -26.94
C LEU A 408 -10.47 -8.13 -28.17
N GLN A 409 -9.19 -8.52 -28.30
CA GLN A 409 -8.29 -8.09 -29.36
C GLN A 409 -8.64 -8.67 -30.74
N THR A 410 -9.49 -9.71 -30.83
CA THR A 410 -9.77 -10.41 -32.11
C THR A 410 -11.14 -10.16 -32.72
N VAL A 411 -11.95 -9.23 -32.20
CA VAL A 411 -13.24 -8.88 -32.83
C VAL A 411 -13.33 -7.38 -32.96
N TYR A 412 -12.64 -6.80 -33.94
CA TYR A 412 -13.04 -5.60 -34.73
C TYR A 412 -12.04 -5.39 -35.87
#